data_AF-A0A2V6HKI7-F1
#
_entry.id   AF-A0A2V6HKI7-F1
#
_cell.length_a   1.000
_cell.length_b   1.000
_cell.length_c   1.000
_cell.angle_alpha   90.00
_cell.angle_beta   90.00
_cell.angle_gamma   90.00
#
_symmetry.space_group_name_H-M   'P 1'
#
loop_
_entity.id
_entity.type
_entity.pdbx_description
1 polymer ?
#
loop_
_entity_poly.entity_id
_entity_poly.type
_entity_poly.pdbx_seq_one_letter_code
_entity_poly.pdbx_strand_id
1 'polypeptide(L)'
;MKQSWSVKELTEFVADSVQNARQGSAPFYHLQFDRVFPSDFYAEMLRTMPDDNDYRPMSGKSKMGSSRPDGKPTRTKIDLFPEYIRHLPAEKVAVWDVVGRVLRSEKVKSALIQKLGPGLEERFGKDFQLPDGTKPKRMRMPFAPNSGYAFAVWNDTWHSADPVGPEVRTRDSILLTYFVDRGIWRTLRNRARRVGNFLLNELRSLKRS
;
A
#
# COMPACT_ATOMS: atom_id res chain seq x y z
N MET A 1 18.99 25.02 -0.57
CA MET A 1 19.05 24.12 0.61
C MET A 1 18.22 22.89 0.30
N LYS A 2 18.82 21.68 0.26
CA LYS A 2 18.02 20.44 0.26
C LYS A 2 17.44 20.32 1.67
N GLN A 3 16.12 20.42 1.84
CA GLN A 3 15.49 20.07 3.11
C GLN A 3 15.90 18.63 3.44
N SER A 4 16.50 18.43 4.62
CA SER A 4 16.76 17.09 5.14
C SER A 4 15.47 16.66 5.84
N TRP A 5 14.64 15.88 5.16
CA TRP A 5 13.44 15.33 5.78
C TRP A 5 13.83 14.20 6.75
N SER A 6 13.50 14.37 8.02
CA SER A 6 13.71 13.31 9.00
C SER A 6 12.64 12.22 8.85
N VAL A 7 13.05 10.95 8.92
CA VAL A 7 12.12 9.82 9.04
C VAL A 7 11.18 10.01 10.23
N LYS A 8 11.66 10.62 11.32
CA LYS A 8 10.86 10.88 12.52
C LYS A 8 9.74 11.89 12.22
N GLU A 9 10.08 13.04 11.64
CA GLU A 9 9.13 14.11 11.33
C GLU A 9 8.08 13.64 10.32
N LEU A 10 8.50 12.93 9.27
CA LEU A 10 7.58 12.35 8.29
C LEU A 10 6.69 11.26 8.92
N THR A 11 7.22 10.48 9.85
CA THR A 11 6.43 9.50 10.61
C THR A 11 5.38 10.16 11.48
N GLU A 12 5.73 11.27 12.13
CA GLU A 12 4.78 12.09 12.90
C GLU A 12 3.69 12.64 11.99
N PHE A 13 4.07 13.29 10.89
CA PHE A 13 3.10 13.84 9.94
C PHE A 13 2.13 12.79 9.37
N VAL A 14 2.65 11.63 8.94
CA VAL A 14 1.80 10.56 8.40
C VAL A 14 0.89 9.98 9.49
N ALA A 15 1.39 9.81 10.72
CA ALA A 15 0.56 9.35 11.82
C ALA A 15 -0.56 10.35 12.16
N ASP A 16 -0.26 11.66 12.14
CA ASP A 16 -1.25 12.71 12.37
C ASP A 16 -2.28 12.75 11.24
N SER A 17 -1.88 12.56 9.98
CA SER A 17 -2.80 12.41 8.84
C SER A 17 -3.77 11.24 9.06
N VAL A 18 -3.28 10.11 9.60
CA VAL A 18 -4.13 8.96 9.95
C VAL A 18 -5.08 9.28 11.10
N GLN A 19 -4.60 9.94 12.16
CA GLN A 19 -5.43 10.29 13.31
C GLN A 19 -6.56 11.25 12.93
N ASN A 20 -6.29 12.16 12.00
CA ASN A 20 -7.24 13.15 11.48
C ASN A 20 -8.04 12.66 10.26
N ALA A 21 -7.88 11.38 9.87
CA ALA A 21 -8.59 10.81 8.73
C ALA A 21 -10.11 10.91 8.89
N ARG A 22 -10.79 11.23 7.79
CA ARG A 22 -12.25 11.21 7.73
C ARG A 22 -12.72 9.76 7.82
N GLN A 23 -13.81 9.54 8.55
CA GLN A 23 -14.38 8.22 8.77
C GLN A 23 -15.66 8.07 7.95
N GLY A 24 -15.85 6.91 7.34
CA GLY A 24 -17.11 6.52 6.71
C GLY A 24 -17.50 5.11 7.13
N SER A 25 -18.80 4.85 7.29
CA SER A 25 -19.33 3.56 7.77
C SER A 25 -20.04 2.74 6.70
N ALA A 26 -20.48 3.36 5.60
CA ALA A 26 -21.05 2.67 4.47
C ALA A 26 -20.00 2.49 3.35
N PRO A 27 -20.00 1.39 2.58
CA PRO A 27 -20.69 0.12 2.85
C PRO A 27 -20.08 -0.68 4.01
N PHE A 28 -18.93 -0.25 4.53
CA PHE A 28 -18.26 -0.76 5.72
C PHE A 28 -17.38 0.35 6.31
N TYR A 29 -16.92 0.17 7.55
CA TYR A 29 -16.05 1.13 8.21
C TYR A 29 -14.71 1.31 7.48
N HIS A 30 -14.40 2.54 7.08
CA HIS A 30 -13.20 2.91 6.37
C HIS A 30 -12.72 4.32 6.74
N LEU A 31 -11.45 4.57 6.46
CA LEU A 31 -10.77 5.85 6.62
C LEU A 31 -10.44 6.44 5.26
N GLN A 32 -10.54 7.75 5.15
CA GLN A 32 -10.10 8.53 3.99
C GLN A 32 -9.06 9.55 4.46
N PHE A 33 -7.90 9.54 3.79
CA PHE A 33 -6.78 10.42 4.07
C PHE A 33 -6.68 11.48 2.98
N ASP A 34 -6.53 12.72 3.41
CA ASP A 34 -6.10 13.81 2.56
C ASP A 34 -4.68 14.19 3.00
N ARG A 35 -3.79 14.47 2.03
CA ARG A 35 -2.43 14.95 2.31
C ARG A 35 -1.66 13.99 3.23
N VAL A 36 -1.41 12.78 2.76
CA VAL A 36 -0.72 11.74 3.52
C VAL A 36 0.71 12.17 3.88
N PHE A 37 1.42 12.78 2.93
CA PHE A 37 2.76 13.33 3.11
C PHE A 37 2.75 14.87 3.03
N PRO A 38 3.77 15.55 3.60
CA PRO A 38 3.98 16.98 3.35
C PRO A 38 4.07 17.27 1.85
N SER A 39 3.54 18.41 1.40
CA SER A 39 3.43 18.73 -0.03
C SER A 39 4.78 18.82 -0.74
N ASP A 40 5.80 19.35 -0.07
CA ASP A 40 7.18 19.44 -0.53
C ASP A 40 7.81 18.04 -0.68
N PHE A 41 7.65 17.18 0.33
CA PHE A 41 8.14 15.81 0.27
C PHE A 41 7.40 14.98 -0.79
N TYR A 42 6.08 15.17 -0.94
CA TYR A 42 5.30 14.51 -1.99
C TYR A 42 5.73 14.95 -3.39
N ALA A 43 6.06 16.22 -3.58
CA ALA A 43 6.62 16.69 -4.86
C ALA A 43 7.97 16.00 -5.17
N GLU A 44 8.80 15.79 -4.15
CA GLU A 44 10.06 15.05 -4.29
C GLU A 44 9.84 13.55 -4.58
N MET A 45 8.82 12.93 -3.99
CA MET A 45 8.41 11.56 -4.34
C MET A 45 8.04 11.46 -5.83
N LEU A 46 7.30 12.43 -6.35
CA LEU A 46 6.94 12.49 -7.77
C LEU A 46 8.17 12.72 -8.67
N ARG A 47 9.08 13.61 -8.27
CA ARG A 47 10.32 13.88 -9.01
C ARG A 47 11.21 12.64 -9.11
N THR A 48 11.18 11.79 -8.09
CA THR A 48 12.06 10.63 -7.95
C THR A 48 11.36 9.31 -8.21
N MET A 49 10.21 9.31 -8.90
CA MET A 49 9.49 8.08 -9.27
C MET A 49 10.45 7.06 -9.93
N PRO A 50 10.39 5.77 -9.54
CA PRO A 50 11.12 4.72 -10.25
C PRO A 50 10.73 4.68 -11.72
N ASP A 51 11.66 4.27 -12.58
CA ASP A 51 11.36 4.15 -14.02
C ASP A 51 10.60 2.85 -14.27
N ASP A 52 9.91 2.75 -15.41
CA ASP A 52 9.10 1.57 -15.77
C ASP A 52 9.85 0.23 -15.64
N ASN A 53 11.17 0.24 -15.92
CA ASN A 53 12.04 -0.93 -15.87
C ASN A 53 12.38 -1.39 -14.44
N ASP A 54 12.19 -0.52 -13.43
CA ASP A 54 12.41 -0.84 -12.02
C ASP A 54 11.26 -1.68 -11.44
N TYR A 55 10.11 -1.67 -12.11
CA TYR A 55 8.95 -2.44 -11.71
C TYR A 55 8.97 -3.85 -12.28
N ARG A 56 8.48 -4.81 -11.50
CA ARG A 56 8.28 -6.19 -11.95
C ARG A 56 6.80 -6.48 -12.22
N PRO A 57 6.47 -7.37 -13.18
CA PRO A 57 5.11 -7.84 -13.36
C PRO A 57 4.53 -8.46 -12.09
N MET A 58 3.24 -8.26 -11.86
CA MET A 58 2.51 -8.97 -10.81
C MET A 58 2.40 -10.48 -11.13
N SER A 59 2.59 -11.34 -10.13
CA SER A 59 2.54 -12.81 -10.28
C SER A 59 1.27 -13.42 -9.66
N GLY A 60 0.87 -14.62 -10.12
CA GLY A 60 -0.24 -15.39 -9.53
C GLY A 60 -1.58 -15.12 -10.22
N LYS A 61 -2.71 -15.21 -9.49
CA LYS A 61 -4.06 -14.99 -10.06
C LYS A 61 -4.23 -13.64 -10.75
N SER A 62 -3.43 -12.64 -10.36
CA SER A 62 -3.38 -11.32 -11.01
C SER A 62 -2.73 -11.31 -12.39
N LYS A 63 -2.11 -12.41 -12.84
CA LYS A 63 -1.49 -12.59 -14.17
C LYS A 63 -2.51 -13.02 -15.23
N MET A 64 -3.60 -13.69 -14.84
CA MET A 64 -4.59 -14.20 -15.81
C MET A 64 -5.41 -13.03 -16.36
N GLY A 65 -5.30 -12.78 -17.67
CA GLY A 65 -6.02 -11.71 -18.37
C GLY A 65 -5.45 -10.29 -18.19
N SER A 66 -4.24 -10.16 -17.62
CA SER A 66 -3.63 -8.87 -17.27
C SER A 66 -2.52 -8.43 -18.23
N SER A 67 -2.69 -8.67 -19.52
CA SER A 67 -1.74 -8.22 -20.55
C SER A 67 -2.42 -7.18 -21.44
N ARG A 68 -1.69 -6.10 -21.72
CA ARG A 68 -2.06 -5.10 -22.71
C ARG A 68 -1.97 -5.72 -24.12
N PRO A 69 -2.58 -5.11 -25.15
CA PRO A 69 -2.47 -5.58 -26.53
C PRO A 69 -1.02 -5.70 -27.04
N ASP A 70 -0.09 -4.92 -26.49
CA ASP A 70 1.35 -4.97 -26.78
C ASP A 70 2.11 -6.09 -26.03
N GLY A 71 1.40 -6.94 -25.30
CA GLY A 71 1.97 -8.05 -24.51
C GLY A 71 2.58 -7.62 -23.16
N LYS A 72 2.63 -6.32 -22.85
CA LYS A 72 3.14 -5.85 -21.55
C LYS A 72 2.11 -6.08 -20.43
N PRO A 73 2.54 -6.31 -19.18
CA PRO A 73 1.61 -6.46 -18.07
C PRO A 73 0.81 -5.16 -17.83
N THR A 74 -0.48 -5.28 -17.53
CA THR A 74 -1.31 -4.13 -17.12
C THR A 74 -1.03 -3.65 -15.70
N ARG A 75 -0.35 -4.47 -14.89
CA ARG A 75 0.03 -4.16 -13.50
C ARG A 75 1.45 -4.60 -13.21
N THR A 76 2.26 -3.65 -12.79
CA THR A 76 3.62 -3.84 -12.32
C THR A 76 3.75 -3.34 -10.88
N LYS A 77 4.79 -3.76 -10.16
CA LYS A 77 5.04 -3.34 -8.77
C LYS A 77 6.53 -3.28 -8.46
N ILE A 78 6.87 -2.48 -7.45
CA ILE A 78 8.14 -2.48 -6.75
C ILE A 78 7.83 -2.57 -5.25
N ASP A 79 8.61 -3.34 -4.49
CA ASP A 79 8.42 -3.37 -3.03
C ASP A 79 9.35 -2.32 -2.39
N LEU A 80 8.84 -1.55 -1.44
CA LEU A 80 9.59 -0.46 -0.79
C LEU A 80 10.45 -0.93 0.41
N PHE A 81 10.97 -2.16 0.35
CA PHE A 81 11.98 -2.58 1.33
C PHE A 81 13.38 -2.23 0.82
N PRO A 82 14.34 -1.90 1.72
CA PRO A 82 15.67 -1.47 1.32
C PRO A 82 16.35 -2.41 0.32
N GLU A 83 16.18 -3.73 0.50
CA GLU A 83 16.78 -4.76 -0.37
C GLU A 83 16.22 -4.73 -1.79
N TYR A 84 14.95 -4.34 -1.94
CA TYR A 84 14.29 -4.28 -3.23
C TYR A 84 14.55 -2.96 -3.96
N ILE A 85 14.89 -1.88 -3.25
CA ILE A 85 15.15 -0.57 -3.87
C ILE A 85 16.63 -0.23 -3.99
N ARG A 86 17.55 -1.03 -3.40
CA ARG A 86 19.00 -0.76 -3.42
C ARG A 86 19.63 -0.64 -4.82
N HIS A 87 18.93 -1.13 -5.85
CA HIS A 87 19.38 -1.09 -7.24
C HIS A 87 18.99 0.21 -7.97
N LEU A 88 18.11 1.03 -7.37
CA LEU A 88 17.71 2.31 -7.94
C LEU A 88 18.88 3.32 -7.88
N PRO A 89 18.86 4.36 -8.75
CA PRO A 89 19.78 5.49 -8.62
C PRO A 89 19.74 6.10 -7.22
N ALA A 90 20.89 6.55 -6.72
CA ALA A 90 21.04 7.02 -5.34
C ALA A 90 20.04 8.14 -4.95
N GLU A 91 19.70 9.01 -5.90
CA GLU A 91 18.68 10.06 -5.67
C GLU A 91 17.28 9.50 -5.42
N LYS A 92 16.91 8.40 -6.10
CA LYS A 92 15.61 7.73 -5.89
C LYS A 92 15.62 6.95 -4.59
N VAL A 93 16.72 6.24 -4.28
CA VAL A 93 16.88 5.52 -3.01
C VAL A 93 16.72 6.46 -1.81
N ALA A 94 17.31 7.65 -1.85
CA ALA A 94 17.25 8.63 -0.77
C ALA A 94 15.81 9.00 -0.35
N VAL A 95 14.87 8.99 -1.30
CA VAL A 95 13.46 9.34 -1.06
C VAL A 95 12.65 8.09 -0.75
N TRP A 96 12.77 7.04 -1.57
CA TRP A 96 11.93 5.85 -1.45
C TRP A 96 12.28 4.95 -0.27
N ASP A 97 13.52 4.98 0.24
CA ASP A 97 13.86 4.34 1.52
C ASP A 97 13.12 5.02 2.69
N VAL A 98 13.09 6.35 2.70
CA VAL A 98 12.39 7.14 3.71
C VAL A 98 10.89 6.83 3.68
N VAL A 99 10.26 6.87 2.49
CA VAL A 99 8.85 6.48 2.31
C VAL A 99 8.61 5.06 2.85
N GLY A 100 9.45 4.10 2.46
CA GLY A 100 9.36 2.72 2.90
C GLY A 100 9.47 2.56 4.41
N ARG A 101 10.35 3.32 5.07
CA ARG A 101 10.55 3.29 6.53
C ARG A 101 9.39 3.93 7.29
N VAL A 102 8.91 5.09 6.83
CA VAL A 102 7.76 5.79 7.42
C VAL A 102 6.50 4.92 7.40
N LEU A 103 6.16 4.35 6.24
CA LEU A 103 4.99 3.50 6.07
C LEU A 103 5.10 2.13 6.77
N ARG A 104 6.29 1.72 7.21
CA ARG A 104 6.49 0.51 8.01
C ARG A 104 6.68 0.80 9.50
N SER A 105 6.62 2.08 9.91
CA SER A 105 6.82 2.46 11.30
C SER A 105 5.70 1.91 12.20
N GLU A 106 6.06 1.51 13.42
CA GLU A 106 5.06 1.05 14.40
C GLU A 106 4.12 2.18 14.83
N LYS A 107 4.53 3.46 14.70
CA LYS A 107 3.68 4.61 14.99
C LYS A 107 2.55 4.76 13.97
N VAL A 108 2.84 4.75 12.66
CA VAL A 108 1.82 4.80 11.61
C VAL A 108 0.92 3.57 11.67
N LYS A 109 1.50 2.38 11.86
CA LYS A 109 0.73 1.15 12.05
C LYS A 109 -0.20 1.22 13.25
N SER A 110 0.28 1.68 14.40
CA SER A 110 -0.54 1.82 15.61
C SER A 110 -1.66 2.84 15.43
N ALA A 111 -1.38 3.99 14.81
CA ALA A 111 -2.39 4.99 14.49
C ALA A 111 -3.50 4.41 13.60
N LEU A 112 -3.13 3.63 12.57
CA LEU A 112 -4.09 2.96 11.68
C LEU A 112 -4.92 1.92 12.43
N ILE A 113 -4.31 1.09 13.27
CA ILE A 113 -5.01 0.06 14.05
C ILE A 113 -5.99 0.71 15.03
N GLN A 114 -5.55 1.75 15.76
CA GLN A 114 -6.39 2.47 16.70
C GLN A 114 -7.57 3.14 15.99
N LYS A 115 -7.31 3.82 14.88
CA LYS A 115 -8.36 4.52 14.12
C LYS A 115 -9.31 3.56 13.41
N LEU A 116 -8.83 2.40 12.97
CA LEU A 116 -9.66 1.31 12.45
C LEU A 116 -10.33 0.48 13.53
N GLY A 117 -10.14 0.81 14.82
CA GLY A 117 -10.72 0.14 15.98
C GLY A 117 -12.21 -0.21 15.80
N PRO A 118 -13.09 0.73 15.41
CA PRO A 118 -14.51 0.45 15.22
C PRO A 118 -14.78 -0.65 14.17
N GLY A 119 -14.13 -0.58 12.99
CA GLY A 119 -14.24 -1.63 11.97
C GLY A 119 -13.57 -2.96 12.38
N LEU A 120 -12.56 -2.90 13.26
CA LEU A 120 -11.94 -4.09 13.85
C LEU A 120 -12.81 -4.70 14.97
N GLU A 121 -13.65 -3.91 15.65
CA GLU A 121 -14.62 -4.39 16.63
C GLU A 121 -15.84 -5.03 15.94
N GLU A 122 -16.35 -4.39 14.88
CA GLU A 122 -17.41 -4.93 14.00
C GLU A 122 -17.00 -6.27 13.37
N ARG A 123 -15.71 -6.45 13.10
CA ARG A 123 -15.09 -7.72 12.65
C ARG A 123 -15.39 -8.93 13.56
N PHE A 124 -15.76 -8.73 14.83
CA PHE A 124 -15.95 -9.81 15.81
C PHE A 124 -17.42 -10.25 16.03
N GLY A 125 -18.40 -9.78 15.23
CA GLY A 125 -19.73 -10.41 15.10
C GLY A 125 -20.80 -9.47 14.48
N LYS A 126 -21.93 -9.89 13.90
CA LYS A 126 -22.40 -11.18 13.33
C LYS A 126 -23.01 -10.90 11.94
N ASP A 127 -22.64 -11.78 11.00
CA ASP A 127 -23.27 -12.19 9.72
C ASP A 127 -24.15 -11.21 8.93
N PHE A 128 -23.64 -10.82 7.75
CA PHE A 128 -24.42 -10.22 6.68
C PHE A 128 -24.08 -10.83 5.31
N GLN A 129 -25.09 -11.33 4.59
CA GLN A 129 -24.99 -11.80 3.19
C GLN A 129 -26.19 -11.27 2.37
N LEU A 130 -25.94 -10.88 1.11
CA LEU A 130 -26.98 -10.51 0.15
C LEU A 130 -27.23 -11.64 -0.88
N PRO A 131 -28.50 -11.90 -1.26
CA PRO A 131 -28.86 -12.98 -2.17
C PRO A 131 -28.88 -12.51 -3.63
N ASP A 132 -27.79 -12.74 -4.36
CA ASP A 132 -27.71 -12.86 -5.84
C ASP A 132 -26.25 -12.88 -6.36
N GLY A 133 -25.25 -12.71 -5.48
CA GLY A 133 -23.83 -12.77 -5.86
C GLY A 133 -23.32 -11.51 -6.58
N THR A 134 -24.18 -10.55 -6.89
CA THR A 134 -23.78 -9.25 -7.41
C THR A 134 -23.39 -8.32 -6.26
N LYS A 135 -22.38 -7.47 -6.48
CA LYS A 135 -21.91 -6.51 -5.49
C LYS A 135 -22.12 -5.12 -6.05
N PRO A 136 -23.32 -4.53 -5.87
CA PRO A 136 -23.58 -3.19 -6.36
C PRO A 136 -22.56 -2.23 -5.77
N LYS A 137 -22.03 -1.34 -6.61
CA LYS A 137 -21.03 -0.38 -6.19
C LYS A 137 -21.68 0.66 -5.28
N ARG A 138 -21.51 0.50 -3.97
CA ARG A 138 -22.09 1.38 -2.96
C ARG A 138 -21.33 2.69 -2.81
N MET A 139 -20.01 2.65 -3.02
CA MET A 139 -19.14 3.81 -2.81
C MET A 139 -17.93 3.76 -3.74
N ARG A 140 -17.45 4.93 -4.15
CA ARG A 140 -16.25 5.10 -4.97
C ARG A 140 -15.40 6.21 -4.38
N MET A 141 -14.16 5.87 -4.02
CA MET A 141 -13.18 6.88 -3.61
C MET A 141 -12.59 7.54 -4.85
N PRO A 142 -12.42 8.88 -4.86
CA PRO A 142 -11.67 9.53 -5.91
C PRO A 142 -10.22 9.05 -5.87
N PHE A 143 -9.65 8.80 -7.05
CA PHE A 143 -8.20 8.64 -7.17
C PHE A 143 -7.60 10.05 -7.27
N ALA A 144 -7.00 10.52 -6.18
CA ALA A 144 -6.43 11.86 -6.09
C ALA A 144 -4.97 11.83 -5.59
N PRO A 145 -4.11 12.77 -6.03
CA PRO A 145 -2.74 12.87 -5.55
C PRO A 145 -2.67 12.98 -4.03
N ASN A 146 -1.66 12.35 -3.43
CA ASN A 146 -1.37 12.43 -1.98
C ASN A 146 -2.60 12.15 -1.09
N SER A 147 -3.50 11.29 -1.55
CA SER A 147 -4.68 10.83 -0.83
C SER A 147 -4.62 9.32 -0.67
N GLY A 148 -5.45 8.79 0.22
CA GLY A 148 -5.54 7.36 0.39
C GLY A 148 -6.80 6.95 1.12
N TYR A 149 -6.97 5.64 1.24
CA TYR A 149 -8.02 5.07 2.06
C TYR A 149 -7.52 3.80 2.74
N ALA A 150 -8.08 3.49 3.90
CA ALA A 150 -7.79 2.25 4.63
C ALA A 150 -9.08 1.68 5.20
N PHE A 151 -9.12 0.37 5.34
CA PHE A 151 -10.24 -0.36 5.91
C PHE A 151 -9.72 -1.66 6.51
N ALA A 152 -10.45 -2.22 7.47
CA ALA A 152 -10.13 -3.54 8.01
C ALA A 152 -10.53 -4.62 6.99
N VAL A 153 -9.61 -5.48 6.57
CA VAL A 153 -9.92 -6.54 5.60
C VAL A 153 -10.77 -7.63 6.26
N TRP A 154 -11.95 -7.89 5.69
CA TRP A 154 -12.89 -8.93 6.13
C TRP A 154 -13.70 -9.57 4.99
N ASN A 155 -14.68 -10.40 5.34
CA ASN A 155 -15.52 -11.19 4.42
C ASN A 155 -16.50 -10.34 3.60
N ASP A 156 -16.75 -9.11 4.02
CA ASP A 156 -17.73 -8.16 3.48
C ASP A 156 -17.08 -6.86 2.96
N THR A 157 -15.78 -6.65 3.20
CA THR A 157 -15.03 -5.50 2.67
C THR A 157 -14.61 -5.70 1.21
N TRP A 158 -15.57 -6.05 0.36
CA TRP A 158 -15.37 -6.24 -1.06
C TRP A 158 -15.03 -4.90 -1.72
N HIS A 159 -13.94 -4.89 -2.48
CA HIS A 159 -13.46 -3.71 -3.17
C HIS A 159 -12.81 -4.10 -4.49
N SER A 160 -12.84 -3.20 -5.45
CA SER A 160 -12.17 -3.34 -6.74
C SER A 160 -11.64 -1.97 -7.17
N ALA A 161 -10.78 -1.98 -8.18
CA ALA A 161 -10.37 -0.76 -8.86
C ALA A 161 -11.01 -0.76 -10.24
N ASP A 162 -11.59 0.36 -10.64
CA ASP A 162 -12.19 0.50 -11.95
C ASP A 162 -11.15 0.30 -13.05
N PRO A 163 -11.55 -0.27 -14.21
CA PRO A 163 -10.81 -0.13 -15.44
C PRO A 163 -10.57 1.35 -15.73
N VAL A 164 -9.38 1.66 -16.23
CA VAL A 164 -9.04 3.01 -16.68
C VAL A 164 -9.19 3.08 -18.19
N GLY A 165 -9.62 4.24 -18.71
CA GLY A 165 -9.70 4.47 -20.15
C GLY A 165 -8.33 4.60 -20.80
N PRO A 166 -8.26 4.59 -22.15
CA PRO A 166 -7.00 4.68 -22.90
C PRO A 166 -6.24 6.00 -22.67
N GLU A 167 -6.90 7.04 -22.19
CA GLU A 167 -6.29 8.33 -21.81
C GLU A 167 -5.34 8.22 -20.61
N VAL A 168 -5.52 7.22 -19.76
CA VAL A 168 -4.70 7.03 -18.56
C VAL A 168 -3.42 6.27 -18.92
N ARG A 169 -2.30 7.01 -18.93
CA ARG A 169 -0.97 6.43 -19.17
C ARG A 169 -0.50 5.58 -17.99
N THR A 170 -0.48 6.17 -16.80
CA THR A 170 -0.14 5.48 -15.55
C THR A 170 -1.14 5.84 -14.45
N ARG A 171 -1.33 4.92 -13.50
CA ARG A 171 -2.12 5.12 -12.28
C ARG A 171 -1.36 4.50 -11.13
N ASP A 172 -0.50 5.29 -10.52
CA ASP A 172 0.45 4.83 -9.50
C ASP A 172 -0.18 4.89 -8.10
N SER A 173 -0.09 3.78 -7.36
CA SER A 173 -0.58 3.71 -5.99
C SER A 173 0.35 2.89 -5.11
N ILE A 174 0.41 3.24 -3.83
CA ILE A 174 1.13 2.47 -2.82
C ILE A 174 0.11 1.58 -2.10
N LEU A 175 0.30 0.27 -2.18
CA LEU A 175 -0.56 -0.71 -1.49
C LEU A 175 0.13 -1.21 -0.22
N LEU A 176 -0.53 -1.06 0.92
CA LEU A 176 -0.04 -1.49 2.22
C LEU A 176 -1.00 -2.49 2.85
N THR A 177 -0.47 -3.46 3.57
CA THR A 177 -1.26 -4.36 4.41
C THR A 177 -0.60 -4.47 5.77
N TYR A 178 -1.26 -3.94 6.79
CA TYR A 178 -0.82 -4.06 8.17
C TYR A 178 -1.46 -5.29 8.80
N PHE A 179 -0.62 -6.22 9.25
CA PHE A 179 -1.09 -7.41 9.95
C PHE A 179 -1.22 -7.09 11.43
N VAL A 180 -2.42 -7.30 11.98
CA VAL A 180 -2.65 -7.37 13.42
C VAL A 180 -2.48 -8.82 13.82
N ASP A 181 -1.27 -9.18 14.26
CA ASP A 181 -0.99 -10.52 14.75
C ASP A 181 -1.60 -10.68 16.15
N ARG A 182 -2.77 -11.33 16.26
CA ARG A 182 -3.22 -11.93 17.51
C ARG A 182 -2.72 -13.38 17.56
N GLY A 183 -1.84 -13.68 18.52
CA GLY A 183 -1.32 -15.02 18.81
C GLY A 183 0.11 -15.30 18.31
N ILE A 184 0.88 -16.03 19.12
CA ILE A 184 2.29 -16.42 18.89
C ILE A 184 2.50 -17.10 17.52
N TRP A 185 1.59 -18.02 17.15
CA TRP A 185 1.71 -18.80 15.92
C TRP A 185 1.61 -17.98 14.63
N ARG A 186 0.72 -16.97 14.57
CA ARG A 186 0.60 -16.08 13.39
C ARG A 186 1.81 -15.16 13.28
N THR A 187 2.29 -14.65 14.41
CA THR A 187 3.49 -13.81 14.48
C THR A 187 4.72 -14.55 13.93
N LEU A 188 4.95 -15.79 14.39
CA LEU A 188 6.07 -16.62 13.94
C LEU A 188 5.98 -16.93 12.44
N ARG A 189 4.79 -17.29 11.93
CA ARG A 189 4.57 -17.56 10.51
C ARG A 189 4.85 -16.34 9.62
N ASN A 190 4.38 -15.16 10.03
CA ASN A 190 4.59 -13.91 9.26
C ASN A 190 6.05 -13.46 9.30
N ARG A 191 6.76 -13.69 10.40
CA ARG A 191 8.22 -13.47 10.48
C ARG A 191 8.98 -14.45 9.59
N ALA A 192 8.65 -15.74 9.64
CA ALA A 192 9.29 -16.77 8.80
C ALA A 192 9.11 -16.48 7.29
N ARG A 193 7.91 -16.08 6.85
CA ARG A 193 7.68 -15.68 5.45
C ARG A 193 8.54 -14.48 5.03
N ARG A 194 8.74 -13.49 5.91
CA ARG A 194 9.61 -12.33 5.62
C ARG A 194 11.06 -12.76 5.45
N VAL A 195 11.58 -13.60 6.35
CA VAL A 195 12.95 -14.14 6.24
C VAL A 195 13.10 -14.98 4.97
N GLY A 196 12.14 -15.83 4.66
CA GLY A 196 12.14 -16.61 3.42
C GLY A 196 12.16 -15.74 2.16
N ASN A 197 11.34 -14.68 2.11
CA ASN A 197 11.34 -13.73 0.99
C ASN A 197 12.70 -13.02 0.86
N PHE A 198 13.29 -12.57 1.98
CA PHE A 198 14.62 -11.95 2.00
C PHE A 198 15.68 -12.88 1.39
N LEU A 199 15.77 -14.14 1.86
CA LEU A 199 16.73 -15.11 1.36
C LEU A 199 16.53 -15.43 -0.13
N LEU A 200 15.27 -15.60 -0.56
CA LEU A 200 14.94 -15.80 -1.97
C LEU A 200 15.35 -14.61 -2.84
N ASN A 201 15.29 -13.38 -2.33
CA ASN A 201 15.76 -12.21 -3.05
C ASN A 201 17.28 -12.19 -3.17
N GLU A 202 18.02 -12.48 -2.09
CA GLU A 202 19.48 -12.48 -2.15
C GLU A 202 19.99 -13.52 -3.16
N LEU A 203 19.38 -14.71 -3.18
CA LEU A 203 19.67 -15.72 -4.20
C LEU A 203 19.36 -15.26 -5.63
N ARG A 204 18.28 -14.48 -5.82
CA ARG A 204 17.95 -13.90 -7.14
C ARG A 204 18.89 -12.76 -7.53
N SER A 205 19.35 -11.97 -6.56
CA SER A 205 20.32 -10.90 -6.76
C SER A 205 21.66 -11.48 -7.23
N LEU A 206 22.12 -12.57 -6.60
CA LEU A 206 23.35 -13.27 -6.99
C LEU A 206 23.30 -13.86 -8.40
N LYS A 207 22.11 -14.25 -8.89
CA LYS A 207 21.92 -14.75 -10.26
C LYS A 207 21.82 -13.65 -11.33
N ARG A 208 21.65 -12.38 -10.95
CA ARG A 208 21.57 -11.23 -11.86
C ARG A 208 22.89 -10.44 -11.94
N SER A 209 23.85 -10.75 -11.06
CA SER A 209 25.24 -10.27 -11.12
C SER A 209 26.11 -11.24 -11.92
#